data_AF-A0A842P6A6-F1
#
_entry.id   AF-A0A842P6A6-F1
#
_cell.length_a   1.000
_cell.length_b   1.000
_cell.length_c   1.000
_cell.angle_alpha   90.00
_cell.angle_beta   90.00
_cell.angle_gamma   90.00
#
_symmetry.space_group_name_H-M   'P 1'
#
loop_
_entity.id
_entity.type
_entity.pdbx_description
1 polymer ?
#
loop_
_entity_poly.entity_id
_entity_poly.type
_entity_poly.pdbx_seq_one_letter_code
_entity_poly.pdbx_strand_id
1 'polypeptide(L)'
;MKTIQKIGTIVATLVTLVVSSVNAQDWQTLTGVYNVNHDATALRFQRGTDNTYGFLDLFGNKHGDLETMYGEFRVKKNLGKGFSMGLEYNGGTGLDDLIRPQVGYSGNLGHVFIDAKFSPTESTRSQGQQLGVYASTNIAGIGIEGWADFDYIDGKVTPMGEIEASKEVSDGLSAVVRAEKFPWQESTSYSIGVKINF
;
A
#
# COMPACT_ATOMS: atom_id res chain seq x y z
N MET A 1 -18.69 3.27 -20.99
CA MET A 1 -18.20 4.54 -20.40
C MET A 1 -18.89 4.99 -19.11
N LYS A 2 -20.16 4.63 -18.81
CA LYS A 2 -20.84 5.08 -17.57
C LYS A 2 -20.47 4.32 -16.28
N THR A 3 -19.87 3.13 -16.39
CA THR A 3 -19.53 2.27 -15.23
C THR A 3 -18.18 2.62 -14.59
N ILE A 4 -17.20 3.02 -15.41
CA ILE A 4 -15.86 3.48 -14.96
C ILE A 4 -15.97 4.71 -14.06
N GLN A 5 -16.92 5.62 -14.36
CA GLN A 5 -17.16 6.81 -13.55
C GLN A 5 -17.73 6.49 -12.15
N LYS A 6 -18.51 5.42 -12.00
CA LYS A 6 -19.14 5.08 -10.70
C LYS A 6 -18.17 4.40 -9.73
N ILE A 7 -17.26 3.57 -10.23
CA ILE A 7 -16.26 2.85 -9.42
C ILE A 7 -15.16 3.81 -8.92
N GLY A 8 -14.69 4.71 -9.79
CA GLY A 8 -13.77 5.78 -9.39
C GLY A 8 -14.34 6.74 -8.34
N THR A 9 -15.67 6.88 -8.28
CA THR A 9 -16.33 7.74 -7.28
C THR A 9 -16.27 7.13 -5.87
N ILE A 10 -16.34 5.81 -5.71
CA ILE A 10 -16.29 5.17 -4.38
C ILE A 10 -14.86 5.20 -3.82
N VAL A 11 -13.85 4.85 -4.63
CA VAL A 11 -12.42 4.94 -4.26
C VAL A 11 -12.06 6.38 -3.88
N ALA A 12 -12.42 7.35 -4.72
CA ALA A 12 -12.17 8.76 -4.44
C ALA A 12 -12.91 9.24 -3.18
N THR A 13 -14.15 8.80 -2.94
CA THR A 13 -14.93 9.22 -1.77
C THR A 13 -14.41 8.60 -0.47
N LEU A 14 -14.07 7.31 -0.46
CA LEU A 14 -13.48 6.65 0.71
C LEU A 14 -12.11 7.23 1.05
N VAL A 15 -11.25 7.45 0.05
CA VAL A 15 -9.93 8.05 0.24
C VAL A 15 -10.06 9.53 0.63
N THR A 16 -10.98 10.31 0.05
CA THR A 16 -11.21 11.71 0.44
C THR A 16 -11.72 11.83 1.89
N LEU A 17 -12.58 10.92 2.34
CA LEU A 17 -13.03 10.83 3.74
C LEU A 17 -11.88 10.49 4.70
N VAL A 18 -10.91 9.71 4.23
CA VAL A 18 -9.68 9.43 4.96
C VAL A 18 -8.76 10.65 4.95
N VAL A 19 -8.55 11.35 3.84
CA VAL A 19 -7.65 12.52 3.81
C VAL A 19 -8.17 13.72 4.63
N SER A 20 -9.48 13.79 4.93
CA SER A 20 -10.12 14.97 5.55
C SER A 20 -10.32 14.96 7.07
N SER A 21 -9.95 13.89 7.79
CA SER A 21 -9.90 13.92 9.26
C SER A 21 -8.44 14.01 9.72
N VAL A 22 -8.09 15.02 10.51
CA VAL A 22 -6.75 15.19 11.07
C VAL A 22 -6.85 14.99 12.58
N ASN A 23 -6.34 13.87 13.10
CA ASN A 23 -6.04 13.70 14.52
C ASN A 23 -4.53 13.76 14.75
N ALA A 24 -4.10 14.04 15.98
CA ALA A 24 -2.69 14.19 16.36
C ALA A 24 -1.85 12.89 16.27
N GLN A 25 -2.46 11.75 16.00
CA GLN A 25 -1.78 10.46 15.76
C GLN A 25 -1.75 10.07 14.28
N ASP A 26 -2.14 10.99 13.41
CA ASP A 26 -2.17 10.74 11.98
C ASP A 26 -0.78 10.99 11.40
N TRP A 27 -0.35 10.11 10.51
CA TRP A 27 0.77 10.38 9.62
C TRP A 27 0.26 10.43 8.18
N GLN A 28 0.84 11.31 7.37
CA GLN A 28 0.48 11.48 5.97
C GLN A 28 1.74 11.59 5.12
N THR A 29 1.70 10.98 3.94
CA THR A 29 2.80 11.09 2.98
C THR A 29 2.31 11.31 1.56
N LEU A 30 3.10 12.06 0.79
CA LEU A 30 3.02 12.13 -0.67
C LEU A 30 4.34 11.62 -1.24
N THR A 31 4.29 10.53 -1.98
CA THR A 31 5.46 9.93 -2.63
C THR A 31 5.30 10.03 -4.14
N GLY A 32 6.28 10.63 -4.81
CA GLY A 32 6.35 10.67 -6.27
C GLY A 32 7.57 9.92 -6.77
N VAL A 33 7.38 8.96 -7.68
CA VAL A 33 8.44 8.11 -8.21
C VAL A 33 8.42 8.01 -9.74
N TYR A 34 9.60 7.83 -10.31
CA TYR A 34 9.81 7.45 -11.70
C TYR A 34 10.40 6.05 -11.77
N ASN A 35 9.73 5.15 -12.49
CA ASN A 35 10.17 3.79 -12.75
C ASN A 35 11.17 3.79 -13.93
N VAL A 36 12.42 3.47 -13.64
CA VAL A 36 13.54 3.63 -14.58
C VAL A 36 13.58 2.61 -15.70
N ASN A 37 12.89 1.47 -15.54
CA ASN A 37 12.90 0.39 -16.52
C ASN A 37 11.58 0.18 -17.26
N HIS A 38 10.51 0.86 -16.82
CA HIS A 38 9.22 0.86 -17.51
C HIS A 38 8.79 2.25 -18.02
N ASP A 39 9.61 3.28 -17.85
CA ASP A 39 9.33 4.66 -18.26
C ASP A 39 7.94 5.14 -17.82
N ALA A 40 7.65 4.94 -16.53
CA ALA A 40 6.35 5.23 -15.93
C ALA A 40 6.50 6.07 -14.66
N THR A 41 5.48 6.85 -14.35
CA THR A 41 5.43 7.68 -13.14
C THR A 41 4.34 7.16 -12.20
N ALA A 42 4.55 7.33 -10.90
CA ALA A 42 3.51 7.07 -9.91
C ALA A 42 3.52 8.15 -8.82
N LEU A 43 2.32 8.56 -8.41
CA LEU A 43 2.08 9.40 -7.24
C LEU A 43 1.27 8.60 -6.23
N ARG A 44 1.80 8.44 -5.02
CA ARG A 44 1.13 7.79 -3.91
C ARG A 44 0.80 8.80 -2.82
N PHE A 45 -0.47 8.88 -2.44
CA PHE A 45 -0.93 9.56 -1.24
C PHE A 45 -1.20 8.50 -0.17
N GLN A 46 -0.61 8.62 1.02
CA GLN A 46 -0.86 7.69 2.12
C GLN A 46 -1.30 8.44 3.37
N ARG A 47 -2.14 7.79 4.17
CA ARG A 47 -2.47 8.21 5.51
C ARG A 47 -2.64 6.99 6.42
N GLY A 48 -2.22 7.12 7.67
CA GLY A 48 -2.51 6.12 8.68
C GLY A 48 -2.63 6.69 10.09
N THR A 49 -3.16 5.83 10.95
CA THR A 49 -3.23 5.96 12.42
C THR A 49 -2.88 4.61 13.03
N ASP A 50 -2.98 4.48 14.35
CA ASP A 50 -2.83 3.19 15.04
C ASP A 50 -3.84 2.12 14.55
N ASN A 51 -5.00 2.54 14.04
CA ASN A 51 -6.13 1.64 13.72
C ASN A 51 -6.59 1.72 12.26
N THR A 52 -6.07 2.66 11.48
CA THR A 52 -6.44 2.83 10.08
C THR A 52 -5.21 3.02 9.23
N TYR A 53 -5.26 2.55 7.99
CA TYR A 53 -4.24 2.80 6.99
C TYR A 53 -4.93 2.91 5.64
N GLY A 54 -4.44 3.74 4.75
CA GLY A 54 -4.90 3.74 3.38
C GLY A 54 -3.95 4.49 2.47
N PHE A 55 -4.03 4.16 1.19
CA PHE A 55 -3.31 4.88 0.16
C PHE A 55 -4.08 4.94 -1.15
N LEU A 56 -3.66 5.87 -2.00
CA LEU A 56 -4.10 6.01 -3.38
C LEU A 56 -2.88 6.24 -4.26
N ASP A 57 -2.68 5.32 -5.20
CA ASP A 57 -1.73 5.43 -6.30
C ASP A 57 -2.42 5.97 -7.54
N LEU A 58 -1.77 6.95 -8.16
CA LEU A 58 -2.06 7.45 -9.49
C LEU A 58 -0.88 7.09 -10.37
N PHE A 59 -1.12 6.26 -11.39
CA PHE A 59 -0.08 5.84 -12.33
C PHE A 59 -0.21 6.63 -13.62
N GLY A 60 0.92 7.07 -14.16
CA GLY A 60 0.98 7.77 -15.43
C GLY A 60 2.13 7.30 -16.31
N ASN A 61 2.09 7.73 -17.56
CA ASN A 61 3.15 7.46 -18.52
C ASN A 61 4.43 8.28 -18.21
N LYS A 62 5.45 8.16 -19.06
CA LYS A 62 6.72 8.92 -18.94
C LYS A 62 6.59 10.44 -18.93
N HIS A 63 5.45 10.97 -19.39
CA HIS A 63 5.15 12.41 -19.43
C HIS A 63 4.35 12.87 -18.20
N GLY A 64 3.93 11.95 -17.33
CA GLY A 64 3.10 12.24 -16.17
C GLY A 64 1.60 12.32 -16.49
N ASP A 65 1.17 11.90 -17.68
CA ASP A 65 -0.26 11.81 -17.96
C ASP A 65 -0.84 10.63 -17.17
N LEU A 66 -1.75 10.92 -16.23
CA LEU A 66 -2.35 9.91 -15.36
C LEU A 66 -3.35 9.04 -16.12
N GLU A 67 -3.16 7.73 -16.08
CA GLU A 67 -3.92 6.75 -16.86
C GLU A 67 -4.77 5.83 -15.98
N THR A 68 -4.22 5.41 -14.84
CA THR A 68 -4.86 4.44 -13.95
C THR A 68 -4.67 4.83 -12.50
N MET A 69 -5.49 4.25 -11.63
CA MET A 69 -5.37 4.43 -10.19
C MET A 69 -5.61 3.12 -9.46
N TYR A 70 -5.05 3.01 -8.26
CA TYR A 70 -5.27 1.91 -7.33
C TYR A 70 -5.31 2.46 -5.91
N GLY A 71 -6.19 1.94 -5.07
CA GLY A 71 -6.27 2.34 -3.67
C GLY A 71 -6.49 1.16 -2.75
N GLU A 72 -5.97 1.31 -1.54
CA GLU A 72 -6.22 0.42 -0.41
C GLU A 72 -6.73 1.23 0.77
N PHE A 73 -7.65 0.62 1.53
CA PHE A 73 -8.05 1.12 2.83
C PHE A 73 -8.19 -0.02 3.83
N ARG A 74 -7.66 0.17 5.02
CA ARG A 74 -7.67 -0.79 6.10
C ARG A 74 -8.16 -0.12 7.38
N VAL A 75 -9.06 -0.81 8.07
CA VAL A 75 -9.48 -0.47 9.43
C VAL A 75 -9.32 -1.71 10.31
N LYS A 76 -8.73 -1.53 11.49
CA LYS A 76 -8.51 -2.61 12.46
C LYS A 76 -8.94 -2.20 13.86
N LYS A 77 -9.28 -3.20 14.66
CA LYS A 77 -9.51 -3.11 16.09
C LYS A 77 -8.43 -3.91 16.80
N ASN A 78 -7.70 -3.25 17.69
CA ASN A 78 -6.72 -3.90 18.53
C ASN A 78 -7.41 -4.84 19.55
N LEU A 79 -6.95 -6.08 19.61
CA LEU A 79 -7.41 -7.11 20.53
C LEU A 79 -6.44 -7.31 21.72
N GLY A 80 -5.30 -6.60 21.71
CA GLY A 80 -4.25 -6.67 22.71
C GLY A 80 -3.13 -7.65 22.36
N LYS A 81 -1.98 -7.49 23.02
CA LYS A 81 -0.78 -8.34 22.80
C LYS A 81 -0.30 -8.41 21.34
N GLY A 82 -0.47 -7.31 20.59
CA GLY A 82 -0.11 -7.22 19.17
C GLY A 82 -1.17 -7.76 18.20
N PHE A 83 -2.20 -8.45 18.69
CA PHE A 83 -3.28 -8.98 17.83
C PHE A 83 -4.30 -7.91 17.47
N SER A 84 -4.81 -7.99 16.24
CA SER A 84 -5.87 -7.14 15.73
C SER A 84 -6.82 -7.92 14.81
N MET A 85 -8.00 -7.38 14.58
CA MET A 85 -8.92 -7.86 13.55
C MET A 85 -9.50 -6.67 12.79
N GLY A 86 -9.83 -6.82 11.52
CA GLY A 86 -10.23 -5.68 10.70
C GLY A 86 -10.84 -6.04 9.36
N LEU A 87 -11.05 -4.99 8.57
CA LEU A 87 -11.44 -5.06 7.17
C LEU A 87 -10.38 -4.32 6.35
N GLU A 88 -10.09 -4.89 5.19
CA GLU A 88 -9.31 -4.27 4.13
C GLU A 88 -10.20 -4.12 2.90
N TYR A 89 -10.01 -3.03 2.17
CA TYR A 89 -10.62 -2.73 0.89
C TYR A 89 -9.51 -2.46 -0.13
N ASN A 90 -9.64 -3.02 -1.33
CA ASN A 90 -8.77 -2.73 -2.47
C ASN A 90 -9.65 -2.43 -3.69
N GLY A 91 -9.28 -1.43 -4.49
CA GLY A 91 -10.03 -1.07 -5.69
C GLY A 91 -9.22 -0.19 -6.64
N GLY A 92 -9.62 -0.12 -7.90
CA GLY A 92 -8.85 0.63 -8.89
C GLY A 92 -9.40 0.55 -10.32
N THR A 93 -8.71 1.22 -11.23
CA THR A 93 -9.10 1.23 -12.65
C THR A 93 -8.95 -0.16 -13.26
N GLY A 94 -10.05 -0.74 -13.72
CA GLY A 94 -10.04 -2.05 -14.37
C GLY A 94 -9.94 -3.24 -13.40
N LEU A 95 -10.10 -2.99 -12.10
CA LEU A 95 -10.11 -4.03 -11.06
C LEU A 95 -11.50 -4.13 -10.43
N ASP A 96 -11.85 -5.34 -10.02
CA ASP A 96 -13.03 -5.55 -9.18
C ASP A 96 -12.73 -5.08 -7.75
N ASP A 97 -13.64 -4.29 -7.20
CA ASP A 97 -13.57 -3.85 -5.81
C ASP A 97 -13.63 -5.05 -4.87
N LEU A 98 -12.75 -5.04 -3.88
CA LEU A 98 -12.53 -6.15 -3.00
C LEU A 98 -12.58 -5.75 -1.54
N ILE A 99 -13.21 -6.58 -0.71
CA ILE A 99 -13.21 -6.45 0.74
C ILE A 99 -12.73 -7.75 1.36
N ARG A 100 -11.77 -7.66 2.29
CA ARG A 100 -11.19 -8.79 3.02
C ARG A 100 -11.33 -8.61 4.53
N PRO A 101 -12.01 -9.53 5.24
CA PRO A 101 -11.83 -9.62 6.68
C PRO A 101 -10.45 -10.18 6.99
N GLN A 102 -9.77 -9.58 7.95
CA GLN A 102 -8.41 -9.96 8.30
C GLN A 102 -8.22 -10.08 9.81
N VAL A 103 -7.32 -10.97 10.19
CA VAL A 103 -6.69 -11.02 11.51
C VAL A 103 -5.23 -10.63 11.33
N GLY A 104 -4.71 -9.84 12.26
CA GLY A 104 -3.35 -9.33 12.17
C GLY A 104 -2.58 -9.49 13.46
N TYR A 105 -1.25 -9.46 13.33
CA TYR A 105 -0.31 -9.41 14.43
C TYR A 105 0.76 -8.37 14.11
N SER A 106 1.00 -7.45 15.04
CA SER A 106 2.05 -6.45 14.93
C SER A 106 2.94 -6.44 16.17
N GLY A 107 4.23 -6.16 15.99
CA GLY A 107 5.19 -6.10 17.07
C GLY A 107 6.59 -5.73 16.61
N ASN A 108 7.50 -5.61 17.57
CA ASN A 108 8.91 -5.34 17.31
C ASN A 108 9.75 -6.59 17.55
N LEU A 109 10.58 -6.95 16.57
CA LEU A 109 11.64 -7.94 16.68
C LEU A 109 12.99 -7.19 16.72
N GLY A 110 13.42 -6.83 17.93
CA GLY A 110 14.57 -5.94 18.10
C GLY A 110 14.26 -4.54 17.57
N HIS A 111 15.01 -4.10 16.54
CA HIS A 111 14.86 -2.80 15.88
C HIS A 111 14.01 -2.87 14.59
N VAL A 112 13.41 -4.03 14.31
CA VAL A 112 12.56 -4.25 13.14
C VAL A 112 11.11 -4.31 13.61
N PHE A 113 10.28 -3.41 13.12
CA PHE A 113 8.83 -3.51 13.25
C PHE A 113 8.30 -4.51 12.21
N ILE A 114 7.33 -5.33 12.60
CA ILE A 114 6.67 -6.31 11.74
C ILE A 114 5.16 -6.16 11.93
N ASP A 115 4.40 -6.16 10.84
CA ASP A 115 2.94 -6.28 10.79
C ASP A 115 2.56 -7.39 9.82
N ALA A 116 1.90 -8.43 10.30
CA ALA A 116 1.42 -9.54 9.49
C ALA A 116 -0.10 -9.57 9.50
N LYS A 117 -0.72 -9.84 8.35
CA LYS A 117 -2.17 -10.02 8.18
C LYS A 117 -2.46 -11.38 7.54
N PHE A 118 -3.58 -11.96 7.93
CA PHE A 118 -4.16 -13.12 7.24
C PHE A 118 -5.64 -12.86 6.96
N SER A 119 -6.01 -12.99 5.68
CA SER A 119 -7.36 -12.84 5.17
C SER A 119 -7.83 -14.19 4.65
N PRO A 120 -8.73 -14.90 5.37
CA PRO A 120 -9.16 -16.24 4.98
C PRO A 120 -10.12 -16.24 3.79
N THR A 121 -10.76 -15.11 3.50
CA THR A 121 -11.76 -14.95 2.46
C THR A 121 -11.75 -13.53 1.91
N GLU A 122 -12.44 -13.35 0.79
CA GLU A 122 -12.68 -12.04 0.18
C GLU A 122 -14.05 -11.96 -0.51
N SER A 123 -14.52 -10.74 -0.79
CA SER A 123 -15.90 -10.47 -1.24
C SER A 123 -16.23 -10.94 -2.65
N THR A 124 -15.27 -10.99 -3.56
CA THR A 124 -15.44 -11.42 -4.97
C THR A 124 -15.62 -12.93 -5.09
N ARG A 125 -15.25 -13.70 -4.05
CA ARG A 125 -15.26 -15.18 -4.00
C ARG A 125 -14.41 -15.86 -5.08
N SER A 126 -13.62 -15.09 -5.83
CA SER A 126 -12.84 -15.54 -6.97
C SER A 126 -11.35 -15.67 -6.66
N GLN A 127 -10.83 -14.98 -5.64
CA GLN A 127 -9.45 -15.10 -5.18
C GLN A 127 -9.48 -15.57 -3.72
N GLY A 128 -8.55 -16.45 -3.35
CA GLY A 128 -8.66 -17.22 -2.11
C GLY A 128 -8.08 -16.50 -0.90
N GLN A 129 -7.25 -17.22 -0.14
CA GLN A 129 -6.70 -16.71 1.12
C GLN A 129 -5.51 -15.79 0.83
N GLN A 130 -5.29 -14.76 1.64
CA GLN A 130 -4.11 -13.90 1.53
C GLN A 130 -3.33 -13.89 2.84
N LEU A 131 -2.01 -14.04 2.76
CA LEU A 131 -1.07 -13.74 3.83
C LEU A 131 -0.26 -12.51 3.43
N GLY A 132 -0.30 -11.46 4.23
CA GLY A 132 0.51 -10.26 4.02
C GLY A 132 1.48 -10.04 5.16
N VAL A 133 2.68 -9.56 4.84
CA VAL A 133 3.71 -9.19 5.82
C VAL A 133 4.31 -7.86 5.41
N TYR A 134 4.33 -6.91 6.33
CA TYR A 134 5.08 -5.66 6.27
C TYR A 134 6.18 -5.70 7.32
N ALA A 135 7.32 -5.13 6.99
CA ALA A 135 8.39 -4.89 7.94
C ALA A 135 9.05 -3.54 7.69
N SER A 136 9.50 -2.89 8.76
CA SER A 136 10.27 -1.65 8.66
C SER A 136 11.37 -1.56 9.71
N THR A 137 12.44 -0.85 9.36
CA THR A 137 13.57 -0.61 10.25
C THR A 137 14.34 0.64 9.84
N ASN A 138 15.21 1.13 10.72
CA ASN A 138 16.12 2.23 10.42
C ASN A 138 17.56 1.76 10.67
N ILE A 139 18.40 1.83 9.63
CA ILE A 139 19.80 1.43 9.69
C ILE A 139 20.65 2.64 9.28
N ALA A 140 21.47 3.15 10.19
CA ALA A 140 22.35 4.30 9.95
C ALA A 140 21.63 5.53 9.37
N GLY A 141 20.39 5.78 9.83
CA GLY A 141 19.58 6.91 9.36
C GLY A 141 19.02 6.72 7.95
N ILE A 142 18.97 5.48 7.46
CA ILE A 142 18.24 5.08 6.24
C ILE A 142 17.03 4.26 6.71
N GLY A 143 15.83 4.71 6.38
CA GLY A 143 14.61 3.94 6.58
C GLY A 143 14.52 2.84 5.52
N ILE A 144 14.29 1.61 5.95
CA ILE A 144 14.04 0.47 5.07
C ILE A 144 12.65 -0.04 5.41
N GLU A 145 11.78 -0.11 4.40
CA GLU A 145 10.42 -0.61 4.52
C GLU A 145 10.19 -1.64 3.42
N GLY A 146 9.37 -2.65 3.69
CA GLY A 146 9.00 -3.61 2.66
C GLY A 146 7.74 -4.35 3.02
N TRP A 147 7.04 -4.82 2.01
CA TRP A 147 5.87 -5.66 2.17
C TRP A 147 5.88 -6.79 1.15
N ALA A 148 5.24 -7.90 1.51
CA ALA A 148 4.98 -9.02 0.64
C ALA A 148 3.60 -9.59 0.93
N ASP A 149 2.81 -9.77 -0.12
CA ASP A 149 1.53 -10.46 -0.09
C ASP A 149 1.63 -11.78 -0.86
N PHE A 150 1.02 -12.81 -0.30
CA PHE A 150 0.95 -14.16 -0.85
C PHE A 150 -0.53 -14.53 -1.02
N ASP A 151 -1.02 -14.40 -2.25
CA ASP A 151 -2.39 -14.78 -2.59
C ASP A 151 -2.45 -16.27 -2.94
N TYR A 152 -3.28 -17.02 -2.23
CA TYR A 152 -3.53 -18.43 -2.47
C TYR A 152 -4.86 -18.62 -3.21
N ILE A 153 -4.78 -19.00 -4.48
CA ILE A 153 -5.93 -19.17 -5.38
C ILE A 153 -5.81 -20.52 -6.08
N ASP A 154 -6.84 -21.37 -5.98
CA ASP A 154 -6.91 -22.66 -6.68
C ASP A 154 -5.65 -23.55 -6.53
N GLY A 155 -5.05 -23.59 -5.34
CA GLY A 155 -3.85 -24.40 -5.09
C GLY A 155 -2.53 -23.73 -5.48
N LYS A 156 -2.55 -22.49 -5.99
CA LYS A 156 -1.37 -21.74 -6.40
C LYS A 156 -1.15 -20.55 -5.47
N VAL A 157 0.13 -20.33 -5.11
CA VAL A 157 0.57 -19.14 -4.39
C VAL A 157 1.12 -18.13 -5.38
N THR A 158 0.61 -16.91 -5.32
CA THR A 158 1.00 -15.79 -6.15
C THR A 158 1.67 -14.73 -5.27
N PRO A 159 3.02 -14.67 -5.25
CA PRO A 159 3.73 -13.69 -4.45
C PRO A 159 3.78 -12.34 -5.16
N MET A 160 3.65 -11.28 -4.38
CA MET A 160 3.92 -9.91 -4.82
C MET A 160 4.54 -9.12 -3.66
N GLY A 161 5.30 -8.07 -3.97
CA GLY A 161 5.91 -7.27 -2.92
C GLY A 161 6.75 -6.11 -3.40
N GLU A 162 7.19 -5.33 -2.42
CA GLU A 162 7.97 -4.11 -2.59
C GLU A 162 9.00 -4.01 -1.46
N ILE A 163 10.15 -3.42 -1.78
CA ILE A 163 11.11 -2.91 -0.80
C ILE A 163 11.46 -1.47 -1.17
N GLU A 164 11.48 -0.59 -0.18
CA GLU A 164 11.83 0.82 -0.31
C GLU A 164 12.92 1.17 0.69
N ALA A 165 13.90 1.94 0.23
CA ALA A 165 14.86 2.62 1.08
C ALA A 165 14.66 4.13 0.96
N SER A 166 14.62 4.82 2.10
CA SER A 166 14.42 6.26 2.18
C SER A 166 15.49 6.94 3.03
N LYS A 167 15.91 8.13 2.61
CA LYS A 167 16.85 8.98 3.33
C LYS A 167 16.31 10.39 3.41
N GLU A 168 16.12 10.89 4.63
CA GLU A 168 15.76 12.29 4.85
C GLU A 168 16.88 13.20 4.33
N VAL A 169 16.52 14.14 3.46
CA VAL A 169 17.42 15.12 2.84
C VAL A 169 17.19 16.53 3.39
N SER A 170 15.98 16.82 3.86
CA SER A 170 15.61 17.99 4.65
C SER A 170 14.37 17.67 5.48
N ASP A 171 14.05 18.49 6.46
CA ASP A 171 12.88 18.30 7.33
C ASP A 171 11.62 17.99 6.51
N GLY A 172 11.06 16.79 6.73
CA GLY A 172 9.85 16.32 6.05
C GLY A 172 10.02 15.91 4.59
N LEU A 173 11.23 15.87 4.04
CA LEU A 173 11.52 15.47 2.66
C LEU A 173 12.58 14.36 2.63
N SER A 174 12.25 13.25 1.99
CA SER A 174 13.14 12.11 1.80
C SER A 174 13.36 11.80 0.33
N ALA A 175 14.60 11.44 -0.03
CA ALA A 175 14.87 10.73 -1.27
C ALA A 175 14.51 9.25 -1.10
N VAL A 176 13.90 8.64 -2.11
CA VAL A 176 13.49 7.23 -2.07
C VAL A 176 14.00 6.46 -3.27
N VAL A 177 14.33 5.19 -3.03
CA VAL A 177 14.57 4.18 -4.06
C VAL A 177 13.72 2.95 -3.72
N ARG A 178 13.10 2.37 -4.74
CA ARG A 178 12.13 1.28 -4.59
C ARG A 178 12.41 0.18 -5.59
N ALA A 179 12.21 -1.06 -5.16
CA ALA A 179 12.11 -2.21 -6.03
C ALA A 179 10.80 -2.95 -5.75
N GLU A 180 10.02 -3.22 -6.80
CA GLU A 180 8.72 -3.89 -6.70
C GLU A 180 8.62 -5.03 -7.72
N LYS A 181 7.92 -6.10 -7.36
CA LYS A 181 7.66 -7.22 -8.23
C LYS A 181 6.24 -7.71 -8.07
N PHE A 182 5.47 -7.59 -9.15
CA PHE A 182 4.13 -8.13 -9.28
C PHE A 182 4.09 -9.35 -10.21
N PRO A 183 3.08 -10.23 -10.07
CA PRO A 183 3.00 -11.49 -10.82
C PRO A 183 2.89 -11.31 -12.33
N TRP A 184 2.25 -10.23 -12.77
CA TRP A 184 2.04 -9.91 -14.20
C TRP A 184 3.23 -9.19 -14.83
N GLN A 185 4.23 -8.78 -14.05
CA GLN A 185 5.41 -8.12 -14.59
C GLN A 185 6.42 -9.16 -15.07
N GLU A 186 7.06 -8.91 -16.21
CA GLU A 186 8.16 -9.77 -16.70
C GLU A 186 9.42 -9.58 -15.85
N SER A 187 9.82 -8.34 -15.61
CA SER A 187 10.98 -7.96 -14.79
C SER A 187 10.58 -7.32 -13.46
N THR A 188 11.52 -7.17 -12.53
CA THR A 188 11.35 -6.31 -11.35
C THR A 188 11.34 -4.86 -11.79
N SER A 189 10.47 -4.04 -11.19
CA SER A 189 10.40 -2.61 -11.39
C SER A 189 11.31 -1.88 -10.41
N TYR A 190 12.08 -0.92 -10.89
CA TYR A 190 12.98 -0.11 -10.08
C TYR A 190 12.58 1.35 -10.20
N SER A 191 12.39 2.03 -9.08
CA SER A 191 11.92 3.40 -9.07
C SER A 191 12.79 4.29 -8.18
N ILE A 192 12.92 5.55 -8.59
CA ILE A 192 13.59 6.61 -7.82
C ILE A 192 12.62 7.77 -7.63
N GLY A 193 12.71 8.48 -6.51
CA GLY A 193 11.76 9.55 -6.27
C GLY A 193 11.96 10.31 -4.98
N VAL A 194 10.89 10.97 -4.55
CA VAL A 194 10.83 11.76 -3.32
C VAL A 194 9.58 11.41 -2.52
N LYS A 195 9.70 11.47 -1.19
CA LYS A 195 8.60 11.30 -0.23
C LYS A 195 8.54 12.55 0.66
N ILE A 196 7.37 13.14 0.77
CA ILE A 196 7.08 14.29 1.62
C ILE A 196 6.19 13.84 2.77
N ASN A 197 6.56 14.17 4.01
CA ASN A 197 5.76 13.95 5.22
C ASN A 197 5.14 15.30 5.64
N PHE A 198 3.84 15.32 5.94
CA PHE A 198 3.12 16.52 6.37
C PHE A 198 1.92 16.21 7.27
#